data_AF-A0A5C6E0Z7-F1
#
_entry.id   AF-A0A5C6E0Z7-F1
#
_cell.length_a   1.000
_cell.length_b   1.000
_cell.length_c   1.000
_cell.angle_alpha   90.00
_cell.angle_beta   90.00
_cell.angle_gamma   90.00
#
_symmetry.space_group_name_H-M   'P 1'
#
loop_
_entity.id
_entity.type
_entity.pdbx_description
1 polymer ?
#
loop_
_entity_poly.entity_id
_entity_poly.type
_entity_poly.pdbx_seq_one_letter_code
_entity_poly.pdbx_strand_id
1 'polypeptide(L)'
;MKRALLLSAYSIAISATTSFAQPPHSTHNHSMPGMTKARESTQAGPHGGSLKQTGNLQIETIISQGGLRMFVYDRDGKSVSVDQGRGAVSVRIEGNAKRYRYDLLPDGKGALTAPVNLSQLAGRQIDVEVQLVGMNVSSGDVISFNEVATVPASEQQRAAAAIARQKICPVSGKTLGSMGDPMAVDVDGQTLYVCCAGCVDAIKSDPSSYAAGRPHITVTTATQADATAITAQKTCPVMDEPLGGMGTPIKVMVGNKPIYLCCKGCIKKVQAEPAKYLAMVYGNGDQASVPAGTEQVREGIFKVVAADAPFIAAQKKCPVMDEPLDAMGGPYKVNAAGKAIYICCPGCAKKIAAEPQKWLAVLKSQGVEAPVIR
;
A
#
# COMPACT_ATOMS: atom_id res chain seq x y z
N MET A 1 76.48 -33.28 -4.96
CA MET A 1 77.08 -33.74 -6.23
C MET A 1 76.00 -33.82 -7.30
N LYS A 2 76.16 -33.05 -8.40
CA LYS A 2 75.39 -33.03 -9.68
C LYS A 2 73.87 -32.71 -9.59
N ARG A 3 73.26 -31.79 -10.35
CA ARG A 3 73.63 -30.66 -11.23
C ARG A 3 72.31 -29.88 -11.39
N ALA A 4 72.29 -28.59 -11.06
CA ALA A 4 71.17 -27.68 -11.29
C ALA A 4 71.47 -26.81 -12.52
N LEU A 5 70.49 -26.59 -13.40
CA LEU A 5 70.55 -25.56 -14.44
C LEU A 5 69.41 -24.56 -14.21
N LEU A 6 69.81 -23.34 -13.86
CA LEU A 6 69.03 -22.11 -13.86
C LEU A 6 69.19 -21.44 -15.23
N LEU A 7 68.15 -20.77 -15.72
CA LEU A 7 68.26 -19.76 -16.76
C LEU A 7 67.49 -18.50 -16.31
N SER A 8 68.28 -17.45 -16.13
CA SER A 8 67.98 -16.05 -15.81
C SER A 8 67.40 -15.31 -17.02
N ALA A 9 66.34 -14.52 -16.86
CA ALA A 9 66.33 -13.07 -16.58
C ALA A 9 66.43 -12.17 -17.83
N TYR A 10 65.44 -11.29 -17.99
CA TYR A 10 65.67 -9.92 -18.47
C TYR A 10 64.58 -9.00 -17.90
N SER A 11 65.03 -7.90 -17.31
CA SER A 11 64.24 -6.81 -16.71
C SER A 11 64.54 -5.51 -17.46
N ILE A 12 63.84 -4.43 -17.06
CA ILE A 12 64.08 -2.99 -17.29
C ILE A 12 63.14 -2.43 -18.39
N ALA A 13 62.39 -1.33 -18.23
CA ALA A 13 61.99 -0.47 -17.11
C ALA A 13 60.87 0.44 -17.66
N ILE A 14 59.95 0.91 -16.81
CA ILE A 14 58.96 1.93 -17.17
C ILE A 14 59.11 3.10 -16.20
N SER A 15 59.33 4.30 -16.75
CA SER A 15 59.34 5.58 -16.03
C SER A 15 58.28 6.52 -16.59
N ALA A 16 57.95 7.53 -15.78
CA ALA A 16 56.66 8.18 -15.66
C ALA A 16 56.42 9.45 -16.53
N THR A 17 55.12 9.73 -16.71
CA THR A 17 54.41 11.04 -16.80
C THR A 17 54.70 12.03 -17.94
N THR A 18 53.63 12.46 -18.65
CA THR A 18 52.97 13.78 -18.49
C THR A 18 51.73 13.91 -19.41
N SER A 19 50.70 14.61 -18.89
CA SER A 19 49.40 14.92 -19.50
C SER A 19 49.49 15.84 -20.73
N PHE A 20 48.59 15.70 -21.71
CA PHE A 20 47.97 16.82 -22.45
C PHE A 20 46.64 16.39 -23.10
N ALA A 21 45.76 17.37 -23.25
CA ALA A 21 44.33 17.33 -23.53
C ALA A 21 43.90 16.66 -24.85
N GLN A 22 42.71 16.02 -24.83
CA GLN A 22 41.97 15.60 -26.03
C GLN A 22 41.04 16.74 -26.52
N PRO A 23 41.00 17.06 -27.82
CA PRO A 23 39.91 17.79 -28.45
C PRO A 23 38.74 16.84 -28.82
N PRO A 24 37.50 17.33 -28.96
CA PRO A 24 36.34 16.50 -29.20
C PRO A 24 36.26 16.07 -30.67
N HIS A 25 36.24 14.76 -30.94
CA HIS A 25 35.85 14.23 -32.24
C HIS A 25 34.34 14.02 -32.29
N SER A 26 33.71 14.82 -33.13
CA SER A 26 32.35 14.68 -33.63
C SER A 26 32.13 13.28 -34.20
N THR A 27 31.25 12.49 -33.57
CA THR A 27 30.73 11.26 -34.15
C THR A 27 29.55 11.59 -35.06
N HIS A 28 29.75 11.35 -36.35
CA HIS A 28 28.71 11.40 -37.36
C HIS A 28 27.65 10.34 -37.07
N ASN A 29 26.43 10.79 -36.76
CA ASN A 29 25.28 9.93 -36.60
C ASN A 29 24.68 9.65 -37.99
N HIS A 30 24.90 8.45 -38.52
CA HIS A 30 24.21 8.00 -39.72
C HIS A 30 22.77 7.63 -39.37
N SER A 31 21.82 8.53 -39.67
CA SER A 31 20.39 8.21 -39.66
C SER A 31 20.08 7.20 -40.76
N MET A 32 19.69 6.00 -40.36
CA MET A 32 19.08 5.00 -41.25
C MET A 32 17.68 5.49 -41.67
N PRO A 33 17.36 5.58 -42.97
CA PRO A 33 16.02 5.91 -43.43
C PRO A 33 15.16 4.65 -43.40
N GLY A 34 14.06 4.69 -42.64
CA GLY A 34 13.03 3.66 -42.71
C GLY A 34 12.53 3.18 -41.35
N MET A 35 11.95 4.07 -40.55
CA MET A 35 10.98 3.73 -39.51
C MET A 35 10.23 5.01 -39.10
N THR A 36 9.48 5.58 -40.04
CA THR A 36 8.39 6.49 -39.72
C THR A 36 7.07 5.75 -39.90
N LYS A 37 6.69 4.97 -38.88
CA LYS A 37 5.27 4.94 -38.53
C LYS A 37 5.15 5.73 -37.25
N ALA A 38 4.71 6.97 -37.42
CA ALA A 38 4.23 7.81 -36.36
C ALA A 38 3.34 6.95 -35.45
N ARG A 39 3.74 6.83 -34.18
CA ARG A 39 2.83 6.42 -33.12
C ARG A 39 1.81 7.55 -33.04
N GLU A 40 0.74 7.42 -33.82
CA GLU A 40 -0.35 8.39 -33.83
C GLU A 40 -0.80 8.52 -32.38
N SER A 41 -0.57 9.70 -31.79
CA SER A 41 -0.91 9.99 -30.41
C SER A 41 -2.41 9.87 -30.27
N THR A 42 -2.90 8.70 -29.82
CA THR A 42 -4.31 8.49 -29.53
C THR A 42 -4.66 9.39 -28.35
N GLN A 43 -5.28 10.54 -28.63
CA GLN A 43 -5.74 11.46 -27.59
C GLN A 43 -6.84 10.75 -26.78
N ALA A 44 -6.81 10.88 -25.46
CA ALA A 44 -7.90 10.34 -24.64
C ALA A 44 -9.16 11.20 -24.82
N GLY A 45 -10.29 10.55 -25.09
CA GLY A 45 -11.57 11.22 -25.19
C GLY A 45 -12.19 11.53 -23.82
N PRO A 46 -13.32 12.27 -23.79
CA PRO A 46 -14.00 12.69 -22.55
C PRO A 46 -14.42 11.55 -21.62
N HIS A 47 -14.60 10.34 -22.14
CA HIS A 47 -14.98 9.15 -21.38
C HIS A 47 -13.80 8.19 -21.16
N GLY A 48 -12.58 8.63 -21.44
CA GLY A 48 -11.35 7.85 -21.27
C GLY A 48 -11.09 6.82 -22.37
N GLY A 49 -11.82 6.90 -23.50
CA GLY A 49 -11.59 6.07 -24.68
C GLY A 49 -10.49 6.61 -25.59
N SER A 50 -10.15 5.84 -26.62
CA SER A 50 -9.27 6.28 -27.71
C SER A 50 -10.03 7.22 -28.65
N LEU A 51 -9.57 8.47 -28.79
CA LEU A 51 -10.15 9.43 -29.72
C LEU A 51 -9.43 9.40 -31.06
N LYS A 52 -10.18 9.21 -32.15
CA LYS A 52 -9.67 9.22 -33.52
C LYS A 52 -10.45 10.21 -34.39
N GLN A 53 -9.73 11.13 -35.03
CA GLN A 53 -10.31 12.01 -36.04
C GLN A 53 -10.58 11.22 -37.33
N THR A 54 -11.81 11.26 -37.83
CA THR A 54 -12.20 10.69 -39.13
C THR A 54 -13.01 11.71 -39.92
N GLY A 55 -12.39 12.32 -40.93
CA GLY A 55 -12.99 13.42 -41.67
C GLY A 55 -13.36 14.60 -40.76
N ASN A 56 -14.63 15.00 -40.77
CA ASN A 56 -15.15 16.09 -39.94
C ASN A 56 -15.65 15.64 -38.55
N LEU A 57 -15.48 14.36 -38.21
CA LEU A 57 -15.91 13.82 -36.93
C LEU A 57 -14.72 13.32 -36.12
N GLN A 58 -14.92 13.26 -34.81
CA GLN A 58 -14.06 12.57 -33.86
C GLN A 58 -14.84 11.40 -33.27
N ILE A 59 -14.23 10.22 -33.29
CA ILE A 59 -14.82 8.99 -32.75
C ILE A 59 -14.02 8.58 -31.53
N GLU A 60 -14.67 8.53 -30.37
CA GLU A 60 -14.10 7.97 -29.15
C GLU A 60 -14.52 6.51 -29.01
N THR A 61 -13.55 5.59 -29.05
CA THR A 61 -13.77 4.16 -28.83
C THR A 61 -13.43 3.78 -27.40
N ILE A 62 -14.38 3.17 -26.70
CA ILE A 62 -14.18 2.58 -25.38
C ILE A 62 -14.30 1.07 -25.50
N ILE A 63 -13.25 0.37 -25.10
CA ILE A 63 -13.23 -1.09 -25.04
C ILE A 63 -13.20 -1.53 -23.58
N SER A 64 -14.14 -2.40 -23.22
CA SER A 64 -14.24 -3.00 -21.90
C SER A 64 -14.39 -4.52 -22.04
N GLN A 65 -14.32 -5.24 -20.93
CA GLN A 65 -14.64 -6.68 -20.92
C GLN A 65 -16.12 -6.96 -21.26
N GLY A 66 -17.01 -5.97 -21.14
CA GLY A 66 -18.43 -6.07 -21.49
C GLY A 66 -18.77 -5.65 -22.92
N GLY A 67 -17.78 -5.22 -23.70
CA GLY A 67 -17.95 -4.88 -25.11
C GLY A 67 -17.41 -3.51 -25.48
N LEU A 68 -17.85 -3.02 -26.63
CA LEU A 68 -17.41 -1.78 -27.23
C LEU A 68 -18.49 -0.70 -27.13
N ARG A 69 -18.06 0.53 -26.92
CA ARG A 69 -18.91 1.73 -26.94
C ARG A 69 -18.22 2.83 -27.70
N MET A 70 -18.95 3.55 -28.53
CA MET A 70 -18.42 4.60 -29.38
C MET A 70 -19.23 5.88 -29.24
N PHE A 71 -18.55 6.98 -28.91
CA PHE A 71 -19.13 8.32 -28.90
C PHE A 71 -18.64 9.08 -30.14
N VAL A 72 -19.50 9.95 -30.67
CA VAL A 72 -19.24 10.71 -31.88
C VAL A 72 -19.29 12.19 -31.55
N TYR A 73 -18.29 12.93 -31.99
CA TYR A 73 -18.19 14.38 -31.83
C TYR A 73 -17.88 15.04 -33.17
N ASP A 74 -18.21 16.33 -33.31
CA ASP A 74 -17.75 17.15 -34.42
C ASP A 74 -16.29 17.60 -34.23
N ARG A 75 -15.78 18.44 -35.14
CA ARG A 75 -14.40 18.95 -35.08
C ARG A 75 -14.14 19.83 -33.85
N ASP A 76 -15.19 20.44 -33.30
CA ASP A 76 -15.12 21.32 -32.14
C ASP A 76 -15.26 20.53 -30.82
N GLY A 77 -15.41 19.20 -30.90
CA GLY A 77 -15.56 18.30 -29.76
C GLY A 77 -16.98 18.26 -29.19
N LYS A 78 -17.97 18.80 -29.90
CA LYS A 78 -19.38 18.75 -29.49
C LYS A 78 -20.00 17.42 -29.91
N SER A 79 -20.76 16.80 -29.01
CA SER A 79 -21.42 15.52 -29.26
C SER A 79 -22.39 15.58 -30.44
N VAL A 80 -22.34 14.56 -31.29
CA VAL A 80 -23.22 14.35 -32.43
C VAL A 80 -24.22 13.24 -32.08
N SER A 81 -25.50 13.44 -32.39
CA SER A 81 -26.51 12.41 -32.18
C SER A 81 -26.24 11.20 -33.07
N VAL A 82 -26.35 10.01 -32.46
CA VAL A 82 -26.17 8.71 -33.11
C VAL A 82 -27.47 7.90 -33.18
N ASP A 83 -28.63 8.49 -32.91
CA ASP A 83 -29.90 7.73 -32.78
C ASP A 83 -30.31 7.03 -34.10
N GLN A 84 -29.98 7.65 -35.24
CA GLN A 84 -30.13 7.08 -36.58
C GLN A 84 -28.86 6.37 -37.06
N GLY A 85 -27.78 6.47 -36.29
CA GLY A 85 -26.49 5.87 -36.59
C GLY A 85 -26.54 4.35 -36.47
N ARG A 86 -25.85 3.67 -37.36
CA ARG A 86 -25.61 2.22 -37.28
C ARG A 86 -24.15 1.97 -37.61
N GLY A 87 -23.64 0.83 -37.18
CA GLY A 87 -22.31 0.42 -37.59
C GLY A 87 -22.07 -1.06 -37.45
N ALA A 88 -20.89 -1.47 -37.89
CA ALA A 88 -20.36 -2.79 -37.63
C ALA A 88 -18.90 -2.65 -37.19
N VAL A 89 -18.51 -3.48 -36.24
CA VAL A 89 -17.13 -3.62 -35.80
C VAL A 89 -16.66 -5.05 -36.06
N SER A 90 -15.51 -5.18 -36.71
CA SER A 90 -14.81 -6.46 -36.88
C SER A 90 -13.60 -6.48 -35.96
N VAL A 91 -13.63 -7.40 -35.00
CA VAL A 91 -12.56 -7.63 -34.03
C VAL A 91 -11.70 -8.81 -34.48
N ARG A 92 -10.38 -8.60 -34.49
CA ARG A 92 -9.39 -9.67 -34.71
C ARG A 92 -8.43 -9.68 -33.54
N ILE A 93 -8.11 -10.88 -33.06
CA ILE A 93 -7.13 -11.04 -31.99
C ILE A 93 -5.74 -11.14 -32.62
N GLU A 94 -4.75 -10.48 -32.02
CA GLU A 94 -3.37 -10.59 -32.47
C GLU A 94 -2.93 -12.06 -32.56
N GLY A 95 -2.32 -12.43 -33.70
CA GLY A 95 -1.90 -13.81 -33.98
C GLY A 95 -3.02 -14.77 -34.42
N ASN A 96 -4.28 -14.32 -34.53
CA ASN A 96 -5.40 -15.11 -35.01
C ASN A 96 -5.94 -14.57 -36.33
N ALA A 97 -6.10 -15.43 -37.34
CA ALA A 97 -6.66 -15.05 -38.64
C ALA A 97 -8.18 -14.80 -38.60
N LYS A 98 -8.89 -15.36 -37.62
CA LYS A 98 -10.34 -15.28 -37.49
C LYS A 98 -10.79 -13.89 -37.05
N ARG A 99 -11.76 -13.32 -37.78
CA ARG A 99 -12.43 -12.07 -37.46
C ARG A 99 -13.84 -12.34 -36.94
N TYR A 100 -14.24 -11.58 -35.94
CA TYR A 100 -15.58 -11.63 -35.37
C TYR A 100 -16.26 -10.28 -35.62
N ARG A 101 -17.42 -10.30 -36.27
CA ARG A 101 -18.18 -9.08 -36.59
C ARG A 101 -19.33 -8.92 -35.61
N TYR A 102 -19.53 -7.69 -35.16
CA TYR A 102 -20.60 -7.30 -34.25
C TYR A 102 -21.25 -6.01 -34.74
N ASP A 103 -22.56 -5.92 -34.60
CA ASP A 103 -23.31 -4.72 -34.95
C ASP A 103 -23.23 -3.70 -33.83
N LEU A 104 -23.07 -2.43 -34.22
CA LEU A 104 -23.05 -1.27 -33.35
C LEU A 104 -24.41 -0.58 -33.44
N LEU A 105 -25.15 -0.58 -32.32
CA LEU A 105 -26.49 -0.02 -32.24
C LEU A 105 -26.55 1.13 -31.22
N PRO A 106 -27.40 2.14 -31.43
CA PRO A 106 -27.58 3.22 -30.46
C PRO A 106 -28.06 2.69 -29.12
N ASP A 107 -27.47 3.17 -28.02
CA ASP A 107 -27.83 2.79 -26.66
C ASP A 107 -28.88 3.70 -26.01
N GLY A 108 -29.33 4.73 -26.72
CA GLY A 108 -30.24 5.77 -26.22
C GLY A 108 -29.59 6.74 -25.23
N LYS A 109 -28.26 6.66 -25.04
CA LYS A 109 -27.46 7.52 -24.16
C LYS A 109 -26.37 8.27 -24.93
N GLY A 110 -26.53 8.38 -26.24
CA GLY A 110 -25.62 9.09 -27.13
C GLY A 110 -24.43 8.28 -27.63
N ALA A 111 -24.42 6.95 -27.43
CA ALA A 111 -23.35 6.08 -27.95
C ALA A 111 -23.88 4.98 -28.86
N LEU A 112 -23.00 4.50 -29.74
CA LEU A 112 -23.16 3.22 -30.43
C LEU A 112 -22.50 2.12 -29.61
N THR A 113 -23.17 1.00 -29.38
CA THR A 113 -22.68 -0.09 -28.53
C THR A 113 -22.74 -1.45 -29.20
N ALA A 114 -21.75 -2.28 -28.91
CA ALA A 114 -21.72 -3.70 -29.23
C ALA A 114 -21.47 -4.45 -27.91
N PRO A 115 -22.53 -4.91 -27.22
CA PRO A 115 -22.38 -5.67 -25.98
C PRO A 115 -21.85 -7.07 -26.30
N VAL A 116 -20.59 -7.32 -25.95
CA VAL A 116 -19.90 -8.59 -26.24
C VAL A 116 -19.00 -8.96 -25.08
N ASN A 117 -19.00 -10.23 -24.71
CA ASN A 117 -18.14 -10.70 -23.63
C ASN A 117 -16.69 -10.83 -24.11
N LEU A 118 -15.87 -9.83 -23.80
CA LEU A 118 -14.43 -9.79 -24.11
C LEU A 118 -13.56 -10.22 -22.93
N SER A 119 -14.13 -10.77 -21.85
CA SER A 119 -13.38 -11.15 -20.64
C SER A 119 -12.24 -12.14 -20.92
N GLN A 120 -12.43 -13.07 -21.87
CA GLN A 120 -11.39 -14.02 -22.29
C GLN A 120 -10.24 -13.35 -23.07
N LEU A 121 -10.42 -12.11 -23.50
CA LEU A 121 -9.41 -11.32 -24.19
C LEU A 121 -8.75 -10.29 -23.27
N ALA A 122 -9.11 -10.24 -21.99
CA ALA A 122 -8.56 -9.28 -21.05
C ALA A 122 -7.02 -9.32 -21.01
N GLY A 123 -6.40 -8.14 -21.17
CA GLY A 123 -4.95 -7.96 -21.28
C GLY A 123 -4.36 -8.22 -22.67
N ARG A 124 -5.15 -8.62 -23.67
CA ARG A 124 -4.68 -8.89 -25.04
C ARG A 124 -4.93 -7.71 -25.98
N GLN A 125 -4.08 -7.57 -26.98
CA GLN A 125 -4.29 -6.64 -28.09
C GLN A 125 -5.27 -7.24 -29.12
N ILE A 126 -6.13 -6.38 -29.64
CA ILE A 126 -7.09 -6.66 -30.69
C ILE A 126 -7.00 -5.58 -31.77
N ASP A 127 -7.07 -6.01 -33.03
CA ASP A 127 -7.36 -5.11 -34.14
C ASP A 127 -8.87 -4.89 -34.21
N VAL A 128 -9.27 -3.64 -34.32
CA VAL A 128 -10.66 -3.22 -34.38
C VAL A 128 -10.86 -2.45 -35.69
N GLU A 129 -11.67 -3.02 -36.58
CA GLU A 129 -12.05 -2.41 -37.86
C GLU A 129 -13.51 -1.97 -37.76
N VAL A 130 -13.76 -0.69 -37.93
CA VAL A 130 -15.05 -0.05 -37.66
C VAL A 130 -15.61 0.52 -38.95
N GLN A 131 -16.92 0.33 -39.15
CA GLN A 131 -17.70 0.96 -40.21
C GLN A 131 -18.96 1.58 -39.59
N LEU A 132 -19.16 2.88 -39.77
CA LEU A 132 -20.28 3.65 -39.24
C LEU A 132 -21.05 4.32 -40.38
N VAL A 133 -22.37 4.40 -40.24
CA VAL A 133 -23.29 5.04 -41.19
C VAL A 133 -24.35 5.84 -40.42
N GLY A 134 -24.97 6.83 -41.08
CA GLY A 134 -26.10 7.57 -40.49
C GLY A 134 -25.70 8.61 -39.44
N MET A 135 -24.46 9.11 -39.46
CA MET A 135 -23.93 10.09 -38.48
C MET A 135 -24.11 11.56 -38.90
N ASN A 136 -25.18 11.87 -39.66
CA ASN A 136 -25.50 13.20 -40.20
C ASN A 136 -24.39 13.87 -41.06
N VAL A 137 -23.38 13.09 -41.47
CA VAL A 137 -22.48 13.42 -42.57
C VAL A 137 -23.29 13.23 -43.86
N SER A 138 -23.10 14.09 -44.85
CA SER A 138 -23.76 14.08 -46.16
C SER A 138 -24.34 12.71 -46.53
N SER A 139 -25.65 12.65 -46.72
CA SER A 139 -26.43 11.41 -46.90
C SER A 139 -25.72 10.37 -47.79
N GLY A 140 -25.19 9.30 -47.17
CA GLY A 140 -24.54 8.19 -47.86
C GLY A 140 -23.09 7.89 -47.43
N ASP A 141 -22.43 8.78 -46.71
CA ASP A 141 -21.02 8.58 -46.32
C ASP A 141 -20.85 7.46 -45.28
N VAL A 142 -19.97 6.50 -45.60
CA VAL A 142 -19.53 5.44 -44.70
C VAL A 142 -18.22 5.88 -44.04
N ILE A 143 -18.21 5.97 -42.72
CA ILE A 143 -17.00 6.24 -41.95
C ILE A 143 -16.34 4.93 -41.60
N SER A 144 -15.14 4.72 -42.12
CA SER A 144 -14.35 3.51 -41.87
C SER A 144 -12.99 3.86 -41.31
N PHE A 145 -12.59 3.15 -40.26
CA PHE A 145 -11.24 3.25 -39.70
C PHE A 145 -10.84 1.97 -38.99
N ASN A 146 -9.54 1.83 -38.77
CA ASN A 146 -8.95 0.75 -37.99
C ASN A 146 -8.16 1.30 -36.80
N GLU A 147 -8.14 0.56 -35.70
CA GLU A 147 -7.27 0.82 -34.57
C GLU A 147 -6.80 -0.48 -33.92
N VAL A 148 -5.69 -0.40 -33.18
CA VAL A 148 -5.23 -1.47 -32.31
C VAL A 148 -5.52 -1.04 -30.88
N ALA A 149 -6.25 -1.86 -30.15
CA ALA A 149 -6.64 -1.57 -28.79
C ALA A 149 -6.38 -2.77 -27.87
N THR A 150 -6.18 -2.50 -26.59
CA THR A 150 -5.99 -3.55 -25.58
C THR A 150 -7.28 -3.70 -24.78
N VAL A 151 -7.81 -4.91 -24.69
CA VAL A 151 -8.94 -5.17 -23.78
C VAL A 151 -8.45 -5.01 -22.34
N PRO A 152 -9.08 -4.18 -21.50
CA PRO A 152 -8.61 -3.95 -20.14
C PRO A 152 -8.50 -5.25 -19.34
N ALA A 153 -7.40 -5.41 -18.60
CA ALA A 153 -7.17 -6.56 -17.74
C ALA A 153 -8.29 -6.71 -16.69
N SER A 154 -8.68 -7.95 -16.39
CA SER A 154 -9.67 -8.26 -15.37
C SER A 154 -9.17 -7.90 -13.97
N GLU A 155 -10.09 -7.73 -13.03
CA GLU A 155 -9.72 -7.48 -11.64
C GLU A 155 -8.81 -8.58 -11.09
N GLN A 156 -9.11 -9.85 -11.41
CA GLN A 156 -8.28 -10.98 -11.05
C GLN A 156 -6.88 -10.91 -11.68
N GLN A 157 -6.76 -10.53 -12.95
CA GLN A 157 -5.46 -10.35 -13.60
C GLN A 157 -4.66 -9.19 -12.99
N ARG A 158 -5.32 -8.07 -12.67
CA ARG A 158 -4.70 -6.94 -11.99
C ARG A 158 -4.21 -7.32 -10.60
N ALA A 159 -5.03 -8.06 -9.85
CA ALA A 159 -4.68 -8.58 -8.54
C ALA A 159 -3.50 -9.55 -8.62
N ALA A 160 -3.54 -10.52 -9.53
CA ALA A 160 -2.44 -11.45 -9.75
C ALA A 160 -1.13 -10.73 -10.10
N ALA A 161 -1.19 -9.71 -10.98
CA ALA A 161 -0.03 -8.91 -11.33
C ALA A 161 0.48 -8.07 -10.13
N ALA A 162 -0.41 -7.53 -9.30
CA ALA A 162 -0.05 -6.79 -8.09
C ALA A 162 0.61 -7.71 -7.05
N ILE A 163 0.03 -8.89 -6.79
CA ILE A 163 0.58 -9.94 -5.93
C ILE A 163 1.98 -10.35 -6.41
N ALA A 164 2.15 -10.58 -7.72
CA ALA A 164 3.42 -10.98 -8.30
C ALA A 164 4.50 -9.89 -8.21
N ARG A 165 4.11 -8.60 -8.24
CA ARG A 165 5.03 -7.48 -7.99
C ARG A 165 5.40 -7.38 -6.51
N GLN A 166 4.41 -7.53 -5.62
CA GLN A 166 4.62 -7.40 -4.17
C GLN A 166 5.48 -8.55 -3.61
N LYS A 167 5.23 -9.79 -4.07
CA LYS A 167 5.93 -11.05 -3.74
C LYS A 167 5.87 -11.49 -2.28
N ILE A 168 6.00 -10.57 -1.34
CA ILE A 168 6.15 -10.81 0.09
C ILE A 168 5.00 -10.13 0.85
N CYS A 169 4.46 -10.82 1.85
CA CYS A 169 3.52 -10.24 2.79
C CYS A 169 4.25 -9.18 3.65
N PRO A 170 3.76 -7.92 3.72
CA PRO A 170 4.42 -6.84 4.44
C PRO A 170 4.44 -7.07 5.96
N VAL A 171 3.48 -7.84 6.48
CA VAL A 171 3.37 -8.16 7.91
C VAL A 171 4.26 -9.35 8.27
N SER A 172 4.01 -10.51 7.66
CA SER A 172 4.68 -11.76 8.05
C SER A 172 6.06 -11.95 7.44
N GLY A 173 6.38 -11.21 6.37
CA GLY A 173 7.62 -11.39 5.60
C GLY A 173 7.71 -12.67 4.78
N LYS A 174 6.64 -13.48 4.76
CA LYS A 174 6.56 -14.71 3.94
C LYS A 174 6.12 -14.41 2.51
N THR A 175 6.45 -15.31 1.57
CA THR A 175 6.00 -15.21 0.17
C THR A 175 4.49 -15.30 0.06
N LEU A 176 3.87 -14.40 -0.70
CA LEU A 176 2.44 -14.45 -1.01
C LEU A 176 2.11 -15.73 -1.78
N GLY A 177 1.00 -16.39 -1.45
CA GLY A 177 0.63 -17.71 -1.97
C GLY A 177 1.11 -18.90 -1.12
N SER A 178 2.09 -18.70 -0.22
CA SER A 178 2.57 -19.79 0.65
C SER A 178 1.59 -20.22 1.76
N MET A 179 0.55 -19.42 2.00
CA MET A 179 -0.49 -19.68 3.02
C MET A 179 -1.90 -19.60 2.43
N GLY A 180 -2.03 -19.94 1.15
CA GLY A 180 -3.27 -19.84 0.38
C GLY A 180 -3.38 -18.54 -0.42
N ASP A 181 -4.58 -18.28 -0.93
CA ASP A 181 -4.86 -17.11 -1.75
C ASP A 181 -4.63 -15.82 -0.98
N PRO A 182 -3.80 -14.89 -1.50
CA PRO A 182 -3.56 -13.62 -0.85
C PRO A 182 -4.84 -12.79 -0.68
N MET A 183 -5.00 -12.20 0.49
CA MET A 183 -6.13 -11.35 0.85
C MET A 183 -5.78 -9.88 0.57
N ALA A 184 -6.69 -9.14 -0.06
CA ALA A 184 -6.53 -7.71 -0.29
C ALA A 184 -6.91 -6.91 0.97
N VAL A 185 -6.15 -5.85 1.26
CA VAL A 185 -6.39 -4.88 2.34
C VAL A 185 -6.15 -3.49 1.77
N ASP A 186 -7.11 -2.59 1.95
CA ASP A 186 -6.94 -1.19 1.58
C ASP A 186 -6.23 -0.42 2.70
N VAL A 187 -5.20 0.34 2.32
CA VAL A 187 -4.46 1.25 3.20
C VAL A 187 -4.25 2.56 2.44
N ASP A 188 -4.89 3.63 2.89
CA ASP A 188 -4.81 4.97 2.29
C ASP A 188 -5.09 5.00 0.77
N GLY A 189 -6.05 4.19 0.30
CA GLY A 189 -6.40 4.07 -1.12
C GLY A 189 -5.42 3.24 -1.96
N GLN A 190 -4.44 2.58 -1.32
CA GLN A 190 -3.58 1.57 -1.92
C GLN A 190 -3.98 0.18 -1.47
N THR A 191 -4.10 -0.75 -2.42
CA THR A 191 -4.37 -2.16 -2.12
C THR A 191 -3.07 -2.91 -1.84
N LEU A 192 -2.93 -3.41 -0.61
CA LEU A 192 -1.88 -4.33 -0.18
C LEU A 192 -2.42 -5.76 -0.12
N TYR A 193 -1.57 -6.73 -0.46
CA TYR A 193 -1.92 -8.15 -0.36
C TYR A 193 -1.24 -8.78 0.84
N VAL A 194 -1.98 -9.53 1.64
CA VAL A 194 -1.46 -10.25 2.81
C VAL A 194 -1.77 -11.73 2.74
N CYS A 195 -1.01 -12.52 3.46
CA CYS A 195 -1.07 -13.98 3.39
C CYS A 195 -2.16 -14.63 4.24
N CYS A 196 -2.78 -13.91 5.21
CA CYS A 196 -3.81 -14.46 6.09
C CYS A 196 -4.59 -13.37 6.84
N ALA A 197 -5.72 -13.75 7.45
CA ALA A 197 -6.58 -12.85 8.22
C ALA A 197 -5.85 -12.14 9.37
N GLY A 198 -4.96 -12.83 10.10
CA GLY A 198 -4.19 -12.18 11.17
C GLY A 198 -3.27 -11.06 10.65
N CYS A 199 -2.80 -11.14 9.39
CA CYS A 199 -2.05 -10.05 8.77
C CYS A 199 -2.97 -8.89 8.34
N VAL A 200 -4.24 -9.16 8.01
CA VAL A 200 -5.25 -8.12 7.79
C VAL A 200 -5.46 -7.33 9.08
N ASP A 201 -5.64 -8.03 10.20
CA ASP A 201 -5.89 -7.39 11.50
C ASP A 201 -4.69 -6.57 11.98
N ALA A 202 -3.47 -7.04 11.73
CA ALA A 202 -2.25 -6.28 12.03
C ALA A 202 -2.18 -4.97 11.26
N ILE A 203 -2.50 -4.97 9.96
CA ILE A 203 -2.54 -3.74 9.15
C ILE A 203 -3.65 -2.80 9.64
N LYS A 204 -4.84 -3.32 9.94
CA LYS A 204 -5.94 -2.49 10.46
C LYS A 204 -5.62 -1.83 11.81
N SER A 205 -4.80 -2.49 12.62
CA SER A 205 -4.40 -1.99 13.94
C SER A 205 -3.33 -0.90 13.85
N ASP A 206 -2.50 -0.90 12.79
CA ASP A 206 -1.47 0.11 12.55
C ASP A 206 -1.25 0.35 11.05
N PRO A 207 -2.21 1.00 10.35
CA PRO A 207 -2.13 1.19 8.90
C PRO A 207 -0.94 2.05 8.51
N SER A 208 -0.56 3.01 9.36
CA SER A 208 0.55 3.94 9.13
C SER A 208 1.89 3.24 8.94
N SER A 209 2.13 2.15 9.69
CA SER A 209 3.35 1.35 9.56
C SER A 209 3.45 0.60 8.23
N TYR A 210 2.33 0.41 7.53
CA TYR A 210 2.26 -0.37 6.30
C TYR A 210 1.86 0.43 5.06
N ALA A 211 1.64 1.73 5.16
CA ALA A 211 1.23 2.59 4.04
C ALA A 211 2.20 2.54 2.85
N ALA A 212 3.50 2.35 3.10
CA ALA A 212 4.52 2.17 2.07
C ALA A 212 4.87 0.69 1.81
N GLY A 213 4.04 -0.24 2.25
CA GLY A 213 4.27 -1.68 2.18
C GLY A 213 5.00 -2.22 3.41
N ARG A 214 6.10 -2.94 3.19
CA ARG A 214 6.85 -3.57 4.29
C ARG A 214 7.67 -2.50 5.05
N PRO A 215 7.60 -2.43 6.39
CA PRO A 215 8.41 -1.49 7.16
C PRO A 215 9.90 -1.64 6.86
N HIS A 216 10.59 -0.52 6.66
CA HIS A 216 12.04 -0.51 6.47
C HIS A 216 12.74 -0.96 7.76
N ILE A 217 13.75 -1.81 7.63
CA ILE A 217 14.51 -2.34 8.76
C ILE A 217 15.94 -1.79 8.70
N THR A 218 16.32 -1.00 9.70
CA THR A 218 17.68 -0.47 9.83
C THR A 218 18.36 -1.07 11.05
N VAL A 219 19.63 -1.44 10.90
CA VAL A 219 20.41 -2.07 11.98
C VAL A 219 21.58 -1.16 12.35
N THR A 220 21.70 -0.86 13.63
CA THR A 220 22.79 -0.05 14.20
C THR A 220 23.23 -0.65 15.53
N THR A 221 24.41 -0.27 16.01
CA THR A 221 24.82 -0.60 17.39
C THR A 221 24.09 0.33 18.35
N ALA A 222 23.62 -0.18 19.49
CA ALA A 222 23.01 0.67 20.51
C ALA A 222 24.01 1.70 21.05
N THR A 223 23.47 2.86 21.41
CA THR A 223 24.23 3.99 21.97
C THR A 223 23.81 4.26 23.42
N GLN A 224 24.50 5.17 24.10
CA GLN A 224 24.13 5.57 25.46
C GLN A 224 22.70 6.14 25.54
N ALA A 225 22.21 6.77 24.46
CA ALA A 225 20.84 7.29 24.39
C ALA A 225 19.77 6.19 24.43
N ASP A 226 20.14 4.94 24.14
CA ASP A 226 19.24 3.79 24.12
C ASP A 226 19.11 3.10 25.49
N ALA A 227 19.89 3.51 26.50
CA ALA A 227 20.01 2.81 27.79
C ALA A 227 18.65 2.58 28.46
N THR A 228 17.79 3.61 28.54
CA THR A 228 16.46 3.50 29.15
C THR A 228 15.57 2.48 28.42
N ALA A 229 15.61 2.47 27.08
CA ALA A 229 14.80 1.58 26.27
C ALA A 229 15.30 0.12 26.35
N ILE A 230 16.62 -0.08 26.42
CA ILE A 230 17.24 -1.39 26.67
C ILE A 230 16.83 -1.93 28.03
N THR A 231 16.88 -1.10 29.08
CA THR A 231 16.44 -1.47 30.43
C THR A 231 14.94 -1.74 30.50
N ALA A 232 14.13 -1.03 29.72
CA ALA A 232 12.69 -1.28 29.64
C ALA A 232 12.40 -2.63 28.96
N GLN A 233 13.09 -2.94 27.85
CA GLN A 233 12.91 -4.19 27.13
C GLN A 233 13.44 -5.41 27.92
N LYS A 234 14.56 -5.25 28.66
CA LYS A 234 15.24 -6.24 29.52
C LYS A 234 15.80 -7.47 28.80
N THR A 235 14.99 -8.10 27.96
CA THR A 235 15.23 -9.40 27.36
C THR A 235 15.25 -9.30 25.83
N CYS A 236 16.14 -10.05 25.19
CA CYS A 236 16.16 -10.20 23.75
C CYS A 236 14.94 -11.02 23.28
N PRO A 237 14.05 -10.51 22.41
CA PRO A 237 12.82 -11.21 22.01
C PRO A 237 13.08 -12.40 21.08
N VAL A 238 14.33 -12.67 20.72
CA VAL A 238 14.72 -13.72 19.79
C VAL A 238 15.30 -14.95 20.50
N MET A 239 16.02 -14.72 21.59
CA MET A 239 16.75 -15.76 22.33
C MET A 239 16.34 -15.83 23.81
N ASP A 240 15.47 -14.93 24.27
CA ASP A 240 15.02 -14.81 25.65
C ASP A 240 16.14 -14.59 26.68
N GLU A 241 17.29 -14.07 26.23
CA GLU A 241 18.45 -13.76 27.07
C GLU A 241 18.48 -12.29 27.52
N PRO A 242 19.07 -11.98 28.69
CA PRO A 242 19.24 -10.60 29.15
C PRO A 242 20.07 -9.73 28.19
N LEU A 243 19.58 -8.52 27.90
CA LEU A 243 20.32 -7.55 27.11
C LEU A 243 21.53 -7.03 27.89
N GLY A 244 22.69 -6.96 27.22
CA GLY A 244 23.96 -6.52 27.81
C GLY A 244 24.88 -7.66 28.29
N GLY A 245 24.36 -8.89 28.45
CA GLY A 245 25.17 -10.05 28.85
C GLY A 245 26.15 -10.53 27.77
N MET A 246 25.90 -10.20 26.50
CA MET A 246 26.73 -10.56 25.34
C MET A 246 27.42 -9.33 24.69
N GLY A 247 27.64 -8.28 25.49
CA GLY A 247 28.19 -7.00 25.03
C GLY A 247 27.10 -5.99 24.64
N THR A 248 27.50 -4.95 23.90
CA THR A 248 26.59 -3.86 23.50
C THR A 248 25.43 -4.40 22.65
N PRO A 249 24.17 -4.19 23.07
CA PRO A 249 23.02 -4.61 22.29
C PRO A 249 22.98 -4.01 20.88
N ILE A 250 22.32 -4.72 19.97
CA ILE A 250 22.08 -4.25 18.60
C ILE A 250 20.71 -3.64 18.52
N LYS A 251 20.64 -2.42 17.99
CA LYS A 251 19.40 -1.70 17.75
C LYS A 251 18.91 -2.00 16.33
N VAL A 252 17.74 -2.62 16.24
CA VAL A 252 17.04 -2.89 14.98
C VAL A 252 15.79 -2.02 14.94
N MET A 253 15.79 -1.00 14.08
CA MET A 253 14.61 -0.18 13.82
C MET A 253 13.68 -0.93 12.88
N VAL A 254 12.42 -1.10 13.25
CA VAL A 254 11.35 -1.57 12.36
C VAL A 254 10.36 -0.43 12.20
N GLY A 255 10.42 0.27 11.07
CA GLY A 255 9.81 1.60 10.97
C GLY A 255 10.41 2.54 12.02
N ASN A 256 9.57 3.10 12.90
CA ASN A 256 10.00 4.01 13.97
C ASN A 256 10.15 3.34 15.34
N LYS A 257 9.98 2.02 15.43
CA LYS A 257 10.02 1.27 16.70
C LYS A 257 11.36 0.52 16.85
N PRO A 258 12.18 0.81 17.88
CA PRO A 258 13.43 0.10 18.12
C PRO A 258 13.26 -1.26 18.82
N ILE A 259 13.83 -2.32 18.26
CA ILE A 259 14.01 -3.61 18.92
C ILE A 259 15.48 -3.79 19.28
N TYR A 260 15.77 -4.15 20.52
CA TYR A 260 17.14 -4.43 20.97
C TYR A 260 17.42 -5.93 20.99
N LEU A 261 18.57 -6.34 20.45
CA LEU A 261 18.98 -7.73 20.35
C LEU A 261 20.29 -7.97 21.11
N CYS A 262 20.46 -9.16 21.69
CA CYS A 262 21.69 -9.52 22.39
C CYS A 262 22.90 -9.69 21.45
N CYS A 263 22.69 -10.08 20.19
CA CYS A 263 23.78 -10.35 19.25
C CYS A 263 23.38 -10.21 17.77
N LYS A 264 24.39 -10.18 16.87
CA LYS A 264 24.19 -10.08 15.40
C LYS A 264 23.42 -11.26 14.81
N GLY A 265 23.49 -12.44 15.45
CA GLY A 265 22.79 -13.65 14.99
C GLY A 265 21.27 -13.50 14.97
N CYS A 266 20.72 -12.60 15.78
CA CYS A 266 19.27 -12.39 15.89
C CYS A 266 18.69 -11.51 14.77
N ILE A 267 19.53 -10.75 14.04
CA ILE A 267 19.08 -9.78 13.02
C ILE A 267 18.24 -10.45 11.93
N LYS A 268 18.71 -11.59 11.39
CA LYS A 268 18.02 -12.29 10.29
C LYS A 268 16.61 -12.75 10.68
N LYS A 269 16.40 -13.13 11.94
CA LYS A 269 15.09 -13.53 12.44
C LYS A 269 14.12 -12.33 12.48
N VAL A 270 14.56 -11.18 12.99
CA VAL A 270 13.76 -9.95 12.97
C VAL A 270 13.47 -9.49 11.54
N GLN A 271 14.46 -9.58 10.64
CA GLN A 271 14.25 -9.28 9.22
C GLN A 271 13.30 -10.24 8.52
N ALA A 272 13.18 -11.48 8.98
CA ALA A 272 12.23 -12.43 8.42
C ALA A 272 10.80 -12.14 8.91
N GLU A 273 10.61 -11.89 10.21
CA GLU A 273 9.28 -11.76 10.83
C GLU A 273 9.17 -10.48 11.68
N PRO A 274 9.29 -9.27 11.10
CA PRO A 274 9.39 -8.02 11.87
C PRO A 274 8.17 -7.76 12.76
N ALA A 275 6.96 -8.02 12.26
CA ALA A 275 5.73 -7.82 13.01
C ALA A 275 5.63 -8.72 14.25
N LYS A 276 6.12 -9.96 14.16
CA LYS A 276 6.15 -10.91 15.28
C LYS A 276 7.03 -10.39 16.42
N TYR A 277 8.24 -9.93 16.11
CA TYR A 277 9.16 -9.43 17.12
C TYR A 277 8.76 -8.06 17.65
N LEU A 278 8.13 -7.22 16.82
CA LEU A 278 7.46 -6.01 17.32
C LEU A 278 6.35 -6.37 18.30
N ALA A 279 5.49 -7.33 18.00
CA ALA A 279 4.45 -7.78 18.93
C ALA A 279 5.03 -8.40 20.22
N MET A 280 6.19 -9.04 20.18
CA MET A 280 6.84 -9.53 21.40
C MET A 280 7.35 -8.40 22.30
N VAL A 281 7.84 -7.31 21.73
CA VAL A 281 8.37 -6.16 22.48
C VAL A 281 7.26 -5.18 22.89
N TYR A 282 6.28 -4.97 22.02
CA TYR A 282 5.26 -3.92 22.13
C TYR A 282 3.83 -4.45 22.20
N GLY A 283 3.58 -5.73 21.91
CA GLY A 283 2.23 -6.31 21.91
C GLY A 283 1.57 -6.35 23.29
N ASN A 284 2.34 -6.11 24.36
CA ASN A 284 1.84 -5.78 25.70
C ASN A 284 2.14 -4.32 26.13
N GLY A 285 2.94 -3.59 25.36
CA GLY A 285 3.56 -2.29 25.73
C GLY A 285 3.06 -1.07 24.96
N ASP A 286 2.27 -1.25 23.89
CA ASP A 286 1.53 -0.17 23.22
C ASP A 286 0.15 0.10 23.88
N GLN A 287 -0.13 -0.53 25.01
CA GLN A 287 -1.23 -0.09 25.86
C GLN A 287 -0.77 1.20 26.53
N ALA A 288 -1.36 2.32 26.11
CA ALA A 288 -1.14 3.61 26.72
C ALA A 288 -1.23 3.50 28.25
N SER A 289 -0.30 4.08 29.00
CA SER A 289 -0.18 3.85 30.45
C SER A 289 -0.09 5.14 31.25
N VAL A 290 -0.58 5.08 32.48
CA VAL A 290 -0.59 6.17 33.46
C VAL A 290 0.00 5.69 34.79
N PRO A 291 0.66 6.56 35.57
CA PRO A 291 1.17 6.18 36.88
C PRO A 291 0.01 5.81 37.82
N ALA A 292 0.24 4.87 38.75
CA ALA A 292 -0.75 4.45 39.76
C ALA A 292 -1.36 5.59 40.59
N GLY A 293 -0.66 6.72 40.73
CA GLY A 293 -1.06 7.85 41.55
C GLY A 293 -0.62 7.65 43.00
N THR A 294 -0.18 8.73 43.64
CA THR A 294 0.38 8.70 45.00
C THR A 294 -0.54 9.37 46.03
N GLU A 295 -1.45 10.24 45.57
CA GLU A 295 -2.36 10.98 46.45
C GLU A 295 -3.77 10.37 46.42
N GLN A 296 -4.12 9.65 47.49
CA GLN A 296 -5.46 9.07 47.66
C GLN A 296 -6.42 10.07 48.30
N VAL A 297 -7.60 10.22 47.70
CA VAL A 297 -8.72 10.99 48.26
C VAL A 297 -9.62 10.10 49.11
N ARG A 298 -9.72 8.82 48.73
CA ARG A 298 -10.28 7.70 49.52
C ARG A 298 -9.57 6.42 49.09
N GLU A 299 -9.78 5.34 49.82
CA GLU A 299 -9.24 4.02 49.47
C GLU A 299 -9.58 3.64 48.01
N GLY A 300 -8.55 3.41 47.20
CA GLY A 300 -8.70 3.05 45.78
C GLY A 300 -9.08 4.21 44.85
N ILE A 301 -9.12 5.45 45.34
CA ILE A 301 -9.49 6.66 44.58
C ILE A 301 -8.36 7.68 44.66
N PHE A 302 -7.77 8.01 43.52
CA PHE A 302 -6.59 8.84 43.43
C PHE A 302 -6.89 10.17 42.72
N LYS A 303 -6.18 11.23 43.08
CA LYS A 303 -6.16 12.45 42.26
C LYS A 303 -5.47 12.15 40.93
N VAL A 304 -5.97 12.79 39.87
CA VAL A 304 -5.33 12.75 38.56
C VAL A 304 -4.03 13.57 38.58
N VAL A 305 -3.10 13.20 37.71
CA VAL A 305 -1.84 13.93 37.48
C VAL A 305 -1.76 14.38 36.02
N ALA A 306 -0.77 15.21 35.68
CA ALA A 306 -0.60 15.72 34.31
C ALA A 306 -0.56 14.62 33.23
N ALA A 307 0.01 13.44 33.55
CA ALA A 307 0.05 12.29 32.64
C ALA A 307 -1.33 11.71 32.29
N ASP A 308 -2.36 12.00 33.10
CA ASP A 308 -3.73 11.52 32.87
C ASP A 308 -4.50 12.39 31.85
N ALA A 309 -4.04 13.61 31.55
CA ALA A 309 -4.75 14.60 30.74
C ALA A 309 -5.23 14.10 29.35
N PRO A 310 -4.41 13.41 28.52
CA PRO A 310 -4.89 12.93 27.21
C PRO A 310 -5.99 11.87 27.35
N PHE A 311 -5.95 11.06 28.40
CA PHE A 311 -6.93 10.01 28.65
C PHE A 311 -8.24 10.56 29.21
N ILE A 312 -8.17 11.58 30.06
CA ILE A 312 -9.33 12.34 30.52
C ILE A 312 -10.02 13.01 29.32
N ALA A 313 -9.25 13.63 28.42
CA ALA A 313 -9.78 14.28 27.22
C ALA A 313 -10.39 13.28 26.22
N ALA A 314 -9.84 12.07 26.14
CA ALA A 314 -10.42 10.98 25.34
C ALA A 314 -11.71 10.45 25.97
N GLN A 315 -11.73 10.25 27.29
CA GLN A 315 -12.88 9.68 27.99
C GLN A 315 -14.07 10.64 28.08
N LYS A 316 -13.84 11.93 28.37
CA LYS A 316 -14.82 13.04 28.48
C LYS A 316 -15.89 12.89 29.56
N LYS A 317 -16.53 11.73 29.66
CA LYS A 317 -17.65 11.43 30.55
C LYS A 317 -17.31 10.36 31.57
N CYS A 318 -17.97 10.41 32.71
CA CYS A 318 -17.97 9.37 33.74
C CYS A 318 -18.78 8.15 33.25
N PRO A 319 -18.22 6.94 33.17
CA PRO A 319 -18.95 5.78 32.65
C PRO A 319 -20.09 5.32 33.56
N VAL A 320 -20.09 5.75 34.84
CA VAL A 320 -21.09 5.35 35.84
C VAL A 320 -22.32 6.26 35.81
N MET A 321 -22.14 7.56 35.58
CA MET A 321 -23.21 8.56 35.64
C MET A 321 -23.52 9.21 34.28
N ASP A 322 -22.71 8.94 33.25
CA ASP A 322 -22.77 9.57 31.91
C ASP A 322 -22.67 11.12 31.91
N GLU A 323 -22.16 11.70 33.00
CA GLU A 323 -21.92 13.13 33.15
C GLU A 323 -20.46 13.51 32.78
N PRO A 324 -20.20 14.79 32.40
CA PRO A 324 -18.84 15.29 32.22
C PRO A 324 -17.95 15.03 33.44
N LEU A 325 -16.68 14.70 33.21
CA LEU A 325 -15.73 14.35 34.27
C LEU A 325 -15.43 15.48 35.27
N ASP A 326 -15.69 16.72 34.92
CA ASP A 326 -15.50 17.93 35.72
C ASP A 326 -16.79 18.42 36.40
N ALA A 327 -17.95 17.82 36.12
CA ALA A 327 -19.24 18.31 36.60
C ALA A 327 -19.43 18.20 38.14
N MET A 328 -18.77 17.25 38.79
CA MET A 328 -19.05 16.84 40.18
C MET A 328 -17.81 16.84 41.09
N GLY A 329 -16.85 17.71 40.80
CA GLY A 329 -15.62 17.89 41.58
C GLY A 329 -14.45 16.98 41.18
N GLY A 330 -14.63 16.14 40.16
CA GLY A 330 -13.59 15.35 39.51
C GLY A 330 -12.76 16.16 38.51
N PRO A 331 -11.91 15.48 37.68
CA PRO A 331 -11.79 14.03 37.55
C PRO A 331 -10.99 13.36 38.68
N TYR A 332 -11.42 12.16 39.06
CA TYR A 332 -10.66 11.23 39.92
C TYR A 332 -10.28 9.97 39.14
N LYS A 333 -9.17 9.35 39.50
CA LYS A 333 -8.69 8.10 38.91
C LYS A 333 -9.01 6.91 39.81
N VAL A 334 -9.55 5.86 39.23
CA VAL A 334 -9.83 4.58 39.92
C VAL A 334 -9.20 3.43 39.16
N ASN A 335 -8.62 2.49 39.89
CA ASN A 335 -8.09 1.26 39.33
C ASN A 335 -9.24 0.27 39.07
N ALA A 336 -9.40 -0.12 37.80
CA ALA A 336 -10.28 -1.19 37.35
C ALA A 336 -9.43 -2.29 36.72
N ALA A 337 -9.14 -3.35 37.47
CA ALA A 337 -8.37 -4.51 37.01
C ALA A 337 -7.02 -4.14 36.33
N GLY A 338 -6.26 -3.22 36.94
CA GLY A 338 -4.96 -2.76 36.43
C GLY A 338 -5.04 -1.67 35.36
N LYS A 339 -6.22 -1.12 35.08
CA LYS A 339 -6.44 0.00 34.16
C LYS A 339 -7.06 1.19 34.87
N ALA A 340 -6.82 2.40 34.37
CA ALA A 340 -7.39 3.61 34.92
C ALA A 340 -8.74 3.93 34.29
N ILE A 341 -9.76 4.12 35.13
CA ILE A 341 -11.04 4.73 34.76
C ILE A 341 -11.15 6.09 35.46
N TYR A 342 -11.54 7.12 34.72
CA TYR A 342 -11.78 8.45 35.29
C TYR A 342 -13.24 8.60 35.70
N ILE A 343 -13.50 9.25 36.84
CA ILE A 343 -14.87 9.47 37.34
C ILE A 343 -15.07 10.91 37.80
N CYS A 344 -16.31 11.39 37.68
CA CYS A 344 -16.68 12.77 38.05
C CYS A 344 -16.78 12.98 39.57
N CYS A 345 -16.98 11.93 40.37
CA CYS A 345 -17.06 12.03 41.83
C CYS A 345 -16.60 10.73 42.53
N PRO A 346 -16.14 10.77 43.79
CA PRO A 346 -15.65 9.58 44.49
C PRO A 346 -16.75 8.52 44.75
N GLY A 347 -18.03 8.90 44.69
CA GLY A 347 -19.16 7.99 44.94
C GLY A 347 -19.26 6.83 43.95
N CYS A 348 -18.71 6.98 42.74
CA CYS A 348 -18.79 5.97 41.68
C CYS A 348 -17.76 4.83 41.83
N ALA A 349 -16.71 5.03 42.62
CA ALA A 349 -15.59 4.10 42.68
C ALA A 349 -15.97 2.70 43.19
N LYS A 350 -16.90 2.60 44.14
CA LYS A 350 -17.35 1.29 44.67
C LYS A 350 -17.95 0.40 43.59
N LYS A 351 -18.74 0.96 42.66
CA LYS A 351 -19.32 0.22 41.54
C LYS A 351 -18.23 -0.27 40.58
N ILE A 352 -17.20 0.54 40.37
CA ILE A 352 -16.06 0.18 39.52
C ILE A 352 -15.23 -0.94 40.14
N ALA A 353 -14.94 -0.86 41.43
CA ALA A 353 -14.21 -1.89 42.15
C ALA A 353 -14.97 -3.23 42.20
N ALA A 354 -16.30 -3.20 42.29
CA ALA A 354 -17.13 -4.40 42.32
C ALA A 354 -17.24 -5.11 40.95
N GLU A 355 -17.27 -4.35 39.85
CA GLU A 355 -17.47 -4.90 38.50
C GLU A 355 -16.49 -4.29 37.47
N PRO A 356 -15.16 -4.41 37.65
CA PRO A 356 -14.20 -3.63 36.85
C PRO A 356 -14.28 -3.91 35.34
N GLN A 357 -14.51 -5.16 34.95
CA GLN A 357 -14.62 -5.59 33.56
C GLN A 357 -15.86 -5.00 32.86
N LYS A 358 -16.97 -4.86 33.59
CA LYS A 358 -18.19 -4.23 33.07
C LYS A 358 -17.94 -2.79 32.67
N TRP A 359 -17.28 -2.01 33.53
CA TRP A 359 -17.01 -0.60 33.25
C TRP A 359 -15.94 -0.40 32.18
N LEU A 360 -14.95 -1.30 32.10
CA LEU A 360 -14.02 -1.34 30.96
C LEU A 360 -14.75 -1.63 29.64
N ALA A 361 -15.74 -2.52 29.65
CA ALA A 361 -16.57 -2.80 28.47
C ALA A 361 -17.44 -1.60 28.07
N VAL A 362 -17.98 -0.85 29.04
CA VAL A 362 -18.72 0.41 28.80
C VAL A 362 -17.81 1.45 28.13
N LEU A 363 -16.58 1.65 28.62
CA LEU A 363 -15.64 2.56 27.97
C LEU A 363 -15.32 2.11 26.53
N LYS A 364 -15.09 0.81 26.34
CA LYS A 364 -14.82 0.25 25.01
C LYS A 364 -15.99 0.46 24.04
N SER A 365 -17.24 0.31 24.49
CA SER A 365 -18.42 0.57 23.64
C SER A 365 -18.59 2.06 23.30
N GLN A 366 -18.01 2.95 24.10
CA GLN A 366 -17.94 4.40 23.84
C GLN A 366 -16.72 4.79 22.99
N GLY A 367 -15.94 3.81 22.48
CA GLY A 367 -14.73 4.06 21.71
C GLY A 367 -13.56 4.58 22.54
N VAL A 368 -13.61 4.42 23.87
CA VAL A 368 -12.56 4.85 24.80
C VAL A 368 -11.77 3.64 25.29
N GLU A 369 -10.46 3.66 25.08
CA GLU A 369 -9.57 2.63 25.60
C GLU A 369 -8.89 3.08 26.90
N ALA A 370 -9.14 2.33 27.99
CA ALA A 370 -8.61 2.67 29.31
C ALA A 370 -7.09 2.36 29.40
N PRO A 371 -6.26 3.33 29.83
CA PRO A 371 -4.83 3.13 29.93
C PRO A 371 -4.47 2.19 31.08
N VAL A 372 -3.35 1.47 30.94
CA VAL A 372 -2.81 0.59 31.97
C VAL A 372 -2.19 1.41 33.11
N ILE A 373 -2.43 0.99 34.35
CA ILE A 373 -1.77 1.56 35.52
C ILE A 373 -0.41 0.89 35.71
N ARG A 374 0.65 1.71 35.82
CA ARG A 374 2.04 1.27 36.05
C ARG A 374 2.61 1.74 37.38
#